data_AF-A0A947HWT7-F1
#
_entry.id   AF-A0A947HWT7-F1
#
_cell.length_a   1.000
_cell.length_b   1.000
_cell.length_c   1.000
_cell.angle_alpha   90.00
_cell.angle_beta   90.00
_cell.angle_gamma   90.00
#
_symmetry.space_group_name_H-M   'P 1'
#
loop_
_entity.id
_entity.type
_entity.pdbx_description
1 polymer ?
#
loop_
_entity_poly.entity_id
_entity_poly.type
_entity_poly.pdbx_seq_one_letter_code
_entity_poly.pdbx_strand_id
1 'polypeptide(L)'
;MSANDPVLSSLQDQDPQETREWLDALSGVIETEGRGRAHDLLETLLDHARQSGIDMPFSATTAYVNTIAVEDEAHCPGNLEIEERLRTYMRWNAMAMVVKA
;
A
#
# COMPACT_ATOMS: atom_id res chain seq x y z
N MET A 1 -21.15 -2.25 -11.05
CA MET A 1 -20.54 -0.93 -10.76
C MET A 1 -20.77 -0.64 -9.29
N SER A 2 -19.90 -1.17 -8.42
CA SER A 2 -19.97 -0.87 -6.98
C SER A 2 -19.19 0.42 -6.77
N ALA A 3 -19.87 1.41 -6.21
CA ALA A 3 -19.29 2.70 -5.87
C ALA A 3 -18.03 2.51 -5.02
N ASN A 4 -16.97 3.16 -5.44
CA ASN A 4 -15.87 3.54 -4.57
C ASN A 4 -16.43 4.63 -3.65
N ASP A 5 -17.20 4.23 -2.65
CA ASP A 5 -17.55 5.12 -1.55
C ASP A 5 -16.27 5.30 -0.73
N PRO A 6 -15.61 6.47 -0.76
CA PRO A 6 -14.61 6.76 0.26
C PRO A 6 -15.37 6.67 1.57
N VAL A 7 -14.89 5.81 2.47
CA VAL A 7 -15.40 5.60 3.81
C VAL A 7 -16.00 6.89 4.36
N LEU A 8 -17.34 6.99 4.34
CA LEU A 8 -18.14 8.01 5.00
C LEU A 8 -18.10 7.74 6.52
N SER A 9 -16.91 7.67 7.11
CA SER A 9 -16.70 7.57 8.56
C SER A 9 -16.07 8.86 9.11
N SER A 10 -16.24 9.98 8.41
CA SER A 10 -16.15 11.30 9.02
C SER A 10 -17.46 11.72 9.69
N LEU A 11 -18.47 10.84 9.77
CA LEU A 11 -19.66 11.04 10.58
C LEU A 11 -19.31 10.71 12.05
N GLN A 12 -18.52 11.60 12.64
CA GLN A 12 -18.19 11.67 14.07
C GLN A 12 -17.60 10.38 14.67
N ASP A 13 -16.29 10.23 14.52
CA ASP A 13 -15.50 9.47 15.48
C ASP A 13 -15.92 9.91 16.90
N GLN A 14 -16.47 8.97 17.67
CA GLN A 14 -17.07 9.23 18.98
C GLN A 14 -16.01 9.61 20.01
N ASP A 15 -14.78 9.11 19.84
CA ASP A 15 -13.63 9.43 20.69
C ASP A 15 -12.35 9.60 19.83
N PRO A 16 -12.14 10.79 19.26
CA PRO A 16 -10.95 11.06 18.46
C PRO A 16 -9.67 11.11 19.30
N GLN A 17 -9.75 11.14 20.63
CA GLN A 17 -8.57 11.05 21.49
C GLN A 17 -8.13 9.60 21.60
N GLU A 18 -9.05 8.68 21.91
CA GLU A 18 -8.76 7.25 21.91
C GLU A 18 -8.17 6.81 20.56
N THR A 19 -8.80 7.16 19.44
CA THR A 19 -8.28 6.81 18.10
C THR A 19 -6.84 7.31 17.90
N ARG A 20 -6.51 8.51 18.37
CA ARG A 20 -5.13 9.04 18.31
C ARG A 20 -4.17 8.25 19.19
N GLU A 21 -4.57 7.92 20.42
CA GLU A 21 -3.74 7.14 21.33
C GLU A 21 -3.41 5.75 20.76
N TRP A 22 -4.39 5.09 20.11
CA TRP A 22 -4.17 3.83 19.42
C TRP A 22 -3.25 3.97 18.19
N LEU A 23 -3.40 5.03 17.40
CA LEU A 23 -2.51 5.31 16.26
C LEU A 23 -1.08 5.64 16.71
N ASP A 24 -0.93 6.40 17.79
CA ASP A 24 0.36 6.73 18.38
C ASP A 24 1.03 5.47 18.95
N ALA A 25 0.26 4.60 19.62
CA ALA A 25 0.76 3.31 20.11
C ALA A 25 1.24 2.41 18.96
N LEU A 26 0.47 2.30 17.88
CA LEU A 26 0.87 1.54 16.69
C LEU A 26 2.12 2.12 16.05
N SER A 27 2.19 3.45 15.93
CA SER A 27 3.37 4.16 15.40
C SER A 27 4.61 3.88 16.25
N GLY A 28 4.49 3.92 17.57
CA GLY A 28 5.57 3.58 18.49
C GLY A 28 6.07 2.14 18.35
N VAL A 29 5.17 1.17 18.12
CA VAL A 29 5.56 -0.23 17.83
C VAL A 29 6.30 -0.33 16.49
N ILE A 30 5.83 0.35 15.45
CA ILE A 30 6.50 0.37 14.14
C ILE A 30 7.91 0.95 14.26
N GLU A 31 8.08 2.04 15.00
CA GLU A 31 9.38 2.70 15.20
C GLU A 31 10.34 1.88 16.07
N THR A 32 9.84 1.21 17.10
CA THR A 32 10.68 0.52 18.11
C THR A 32 10.96 -0.93 17.75
N GLU A 33 9.95 -1.68 17.31
CA GLU A 33 10.01 -3.13 17.05
C GLU A 33 9.96 -3.47 15.55
N GLY A 34 9.62 -2.51 14.69
CA GLY A 34 9.63 -2.66 13.24
C GLY A 34 8.32 -3.22 12.64
N ARG A 35 8.29 -3.31 11.31
CA ARG A 35 7.10 -3.66 10.53
C ARG A 35 6.58 -5.08 10.78
N GLY A 36 7.48 -6.05 10.95
CA GLY A 36 7.09 -7.44 11.19
C GLY A 36 6.25 -7.58 12.45
N ARG A 37 6.71 -6.98 13.56
CA ARG A 37 5.95 -6.99 14.81
C ARG A 37 4.60 -6.28 14.69
N ALA A 38 4.59 -5.10 14.07
CA ALA A 38 3.36 -4.34 13.89
C ALA A 38 2.33 -5.13 13.07
N HIS A 39 2.78 -5.87 12.06
CA HIS A 39 1.93 -6.78 11.28
C HIS A 39 1.33 -7.89 12.16
N ASP A 40 2.15 -8.62 12.92
CA ASP A 40 1.70 -9.68 13.82
C ASP A 40 0.68 -9.17 14.86
N LEU A 41 0.91 -7.96 15.38
CA LEU A 41 0.01 -7.31 16.34
C LEU A 41 -1.35 -7.01 15.69
N LEU A 42 -1.37 -6.45 14.48
CA LEU A 42 -2.59 -6.17 13.75
C LEU A 42 -3.36 -7.44 13.39
N GLU A 43 -2.67 -8.51 12.98
CA GLU A 43 -3.32 -9.81 12.74
C GLU A 43 -3.95 -10.37 14.02
N THR A 44 -3.24 -10.29 15.14
CA THR A 44 -3.75 -10.76 16.44
C THR A 44 -4.99 -9.97 16.87
N LEU A 45 -4.98 -8.65 16.71
CA LEU A 45 -6.13 -7.79 17.01
C LEU A 45 -7.32 -8.10 16.11
N LEU A 46 -7.06 -8.31 14.81
CA LEU A 46 -8.08 -8.68 13.82
C LEU A 46 -8.74 -10.02 14.16
N ASP A 47 -7.94 -11.01 14.53
CA ASP A 47 -8.43 -12.33 14.93
C ASP A 47 -9.22 -12.28 16.24
N HIS A 48 -8.78 -11.48 17.21
CA HIS A 48 -9.54 -11.26 18.43
C HIS A 48 -10.90 -10.57 18.16
N ALA A 49 -10.92 -9.58 17.26
CA ALA A 49 -12.15 -8.91 16.84
C ALA A 49 -13.14 -9.89 16.17
N ARG A 50 -12.64 -10.75 15.28
CA ARG A 50 -13.44 -11.82 14.65
C ARG A 50 -14.02 -12.79 15.68
N GLN A 51 -13.21 -13.24 16.63
CA GLN A 51 -13.67 -14.14 17.71
C GLN A 51 -14.71 -13.48 18.61
N SER A 52 -14.63 -12.16 18.76
CA SER A 52 -15.60 -11.36 19.53
C SER A 52 -16.90 -11.07 18.75
N GLY A 53 -17.03 -11.58 17.52
CA GLY A 53 -18.23 -11.41 16.67
C GLY A 53 -18.34 -10.04 16.01
N ILE A 54 -17.25 -9.27 15.97
CA ILE A 54 -17.21 -8.01 15.22
C ILE A 54 -17.16 -8.34 13.72
N ASP A 55 -18.23 -8.01 13.00
CA ASP A 55 -18.30 -8.21 11.56
C ASP A 55 -17.35 -7.23 10.87
N MET A 56 -16.27 -7.76 10.29
CA MET A 56 -15.29 -6.95 9.59
C MET A 56 -15.37 -7.26 8.10
N PRO A 57 -15.66 -6.26 7.24
CA PRO A 57 -15.71 -6.48 5.81
C PRO A 57 -14.32 -6.91 5.33
N PHE A 58 -14.22 -8.15 4.84
CA PHE A 58 -13.02 -8.62 4.18
C PHE A 58 -12.79 -7.80 2.91
N SER A 59 -11.70 -7.02 2.87
CA SER A 59 -11.21 -6.40 1.64
C SER A 59 -10.12 -7.29 1.05
N ALA A 60 -10.40 -7.90 -0.11
CA ALA A 60 -9.41 -8.62 -0.89
C ALA A 60 -8.41 -7.69 -1.61
N THR A 61 -8.58 -6.38 -1.45
CA THR A 61 -7.83 -5.36 -2.20
C THR A 61 -6.82 -4.71 -1.27
N THR A 62 -5.56 -4.74 -1.67
CA THR A 62 -4.47 -3.97 -1.04
C THR A 62 -4.65 -2.48 -1.33
N ALA A 63 -4.07 -1.61 -0.50
CA ALA A 63 -4.06 -0.19 -0.75
C ALA A 63 -3.53 0.14 -2.17
N TYR A 64 -4.05 1.21 -2.78
CA TYR A 64 -3.63 1.68 -4.10
C TYR A 64 -2.28 2.41 -4.02
N VAL A 65 -1.25 1.65 -3.62
CA VAL A 65 0.15 2.06 -3.49
C VAL A 65 1.04 0.90 -3.95
N ASN A 66 2.31 1.19 -4.23
CA ASN A 66 3.26 0.14 -4.56
C ASN A 66 3.40 -0.83 -3.37
N THR A 67 3.34 -2.12 -3.66
CA THR A 67 3.45 -3.18 -2.64
C THR A 67 4.84 -3.26 -2.02
N ILE A 68 5.88 -2.83 -2.74
CA ILE A 68 7.27 -2.79 -2.30
C ILE A 68 7.57 -1.34 -1.90
N ALA A 69 8.04 -1.14 -0.67
CA ALA A 69 8.46 0.17 -0.19
C ALA A 69 9.86 0.51 -0.70
N VAL A 70 10.21 1.79 -0.74
CA VAL A 70 11.48 2.29 -1.32
C VAL A 70 12.71 1.66 -0.65
N GLU A 71 12.65 1.48 0.67
CA GLU A 71 13.68 0.83 1.48
C GLU A 71 13.85 -0.67 1.22
N ASP A 72 12.80 -1.32 0.69
CA ASP A 72 12.79 -2.75 0.33
C ASP A 72 13.07 -2.98 -1.16
N GLU A 73 13.20 -1.91 -1.95
CA GLU A 73 13.50 -2.01 -3.38
C GLU A 73 14.92 -2.55 -3.61
N ALA A 74 15.01 -3.60 -4.43
CA ALA A 74 16.30 -4.13 -4.85
C ALA A 74 17.02 -3.12 -5.76
N HIS A 75 18.34 -3.02 -5.60
CA HIS A 75 19.15 -2.22 -6.50
C HIS A 75 19.05 -2.74 -7.94
N CYS A 76 18.84 -1.84 -8.90
CA CYS A 76 18.80 -2.20 -10.31
C CYS A 76 20.21 -2.64 -10.77
N PRO A 77 20.40 -3.86 -11.28
CA PRO A 77 21.73 -4.36 -11.64
C PRO A 77 22.28 -3.75 -12.96
N GLY A 78 21.43 -3.07 -13.74
CA GLY A 78 21.74 -2.55 -15.07
C GLY A 78 22.28 -1.11 -15.06
N ASN A 79 22.60 -0.61 -16.25
CA ASN A 79 22.92 0.80 -16.46
C ASN A 79 21.69 1.53 -16.99
N LEU A 80 21.04 2.30 -16.11
CA LEU A 80 19.80 3.02 -16.42
C LEU A 80 19.95 4.00 -17.59
N GLU A 81 21.10 4.66 -17.74
CA GLU A 81 21.33 5.63 -18.82
C GLU A 81 21.33 4.94 -20.20
N ILE A 82 22.01 3.80 -20.31
CA ILE A 82 22.07 3.03 -21.55
C ILE A 82 20.69 2.44 -21.86
N GLU A 83 20.01 1.89 -20.86
CA GLU A 83 18.67 1.31 -21.02
C GLU A 83 17.61 2.34 -21.44
N GLU A 84 17.67 3.56 -20.91
CA GLU A 84 16.78 4.66 -21.29
C GLU A 84 16.95 5.04 -22.76
N ARG A 85 18.20 5.19 -23.22
CA ARG A 85 18.51 5.48 -24.63
C ARG A 85 17.98 4.38 -25.54
N LEU A 86 18.20 3.12 -25.18
CA LEU A 86 17.72 1.99 -25.96
C LEU A 86 16.18 1.93 -26.01
N ARG A 87 15.51 2.12 -24.87
CA ARG A 87 14.04 2.16 -24.76
C ARG A 87 13.45 3.26 -25.64
N THR A 88 14.12 4.41 -25.70
CA THR A 88 13.72 5.55 -26.55
C THR A 88 13.78 5.20 -28.03
N TYR A 89 14.88 4.61 -28.50
CA TYR A 89 15.00 4.16 -29.89
C TYR A 89 13.97 3.09 -30.25
N MET A 90 13.73 2.12 -29.36
CA MET A 90 12.70 1.09 -29.58
C MET A 90 11.30 1.69 -29.72
N ARG A 91 10.92 2.62 -28.83
CA ARG A 91 9.62 3.31 -28.90
C ARG A 91 9.47 4.11 -30.18
N TRP A 92 10.51 4.83 -30.59
CA TRP A 92 10.49 5.60 -31.84
C TRP A 92 10.35 4.69 -33.06
N ASN A 93 11.14 3.61 -33.15
CA ASN A 93 11.05 2.64 -34.23
C ASN A 93 9.65 2.00 -34.30
N ALA A 94 9.06 1.66 -33.14
CA ALA A 94 7.70 1.12 -33.08
C ALA A 94 6.66 2.09 -33.64
N MET A 95 6.71 3.37 -33.24
CA MET A 95 5.82 4.40 -33.78
C MET A 95 6.03 4.61 -35.29
N ALA A 96 7.28 4.66 -35.74
CA ALA A 96 7.61 4.82 -37.16
C ALA A 96 7.08 3.68 -38.03
N MET A 97 7.12 2.43 -37.54
CA MET A 97 6.52 1.28 -38.24
C MET A 97 5.00 1.43 -38.38
N VAL A 98 4.31 1.88 -37.32
CA VAL A 98 2.86 2.06 -37.34
C VAL A 98 2.43 3.18 -38.29
N VAL A 99 3.18 4.28 -38.32
CA VAL A 99 2.87 5.43 -39.21
C VAL A 99 3.16 5.11 -40.69
N LYS A 100 4.07 4.18 -40.97
CA LYS A 100 4.44 3.80 -42.34
C LYS A 100 3.50 2.74 -42.95
N ALA A 101 2.68 2.07 -42.14
CA ALA A 101 1.69 1.07 -42.57
C ALA A 101 0.45 1.74 -43.18
#